data_AF-A0A1T4R8J3-F1
#
_entry.id   AF-A0A1T4R8J3-F1
#
_cell.length_a   1.000
_cell.length_b   1.000
_cell.length_c   1.000
_cell.angle_alpha   90.00
_cell.angle_beta   90.00
_cell.angle_gamma   90.00
#
_symmetry.space_group_name_H-M   'P 1'
#
loop_
_entity.id
_entity.type
_entity.pdbx_description
1 polymer ?
#
loop_
_entity_poly.entity_id
_entity_poly.type
_entity_poly.pdbx_seq_one_letter_code
_entity_poly.pdbx_strand_id
1 'polypeptide(L)'
;MSDRLDPLVFDDLVELREWARAMDRPLELVERAPDSDVYAVRAGHATAVCHVPICPDEATLRRLNAEHTGRWRVWRSLDEHGRPAAWVATNLGAAGAAMTLHETTPERLEEQMNAPPPAYGRALGTPSHEAG
;
A
#
# COMPACT_ATOMS: atom_id res chain seq x y z
N MET A 1 -25.08 -31.18 -16.02
CA MET A 1 -25.65 -29.83 -15.93
C MET A 1 -25.02 -29.19 -14.71
N SER A 2 -23.96 -28.42 -14.89
CA SER A 2 -23.33 -27.72 -13.77
C SER A 2 -24.19 -26.51 -13.44
N ASP A 3 -24.89 -26.58 -12.31
CA ASP A 3 -25.62 -25.48 -11.68
C ASP A 3 -24.57 -24.46 -11.21
N ARG A 4 -24.11 -23.62 -12.14
CA ARG A 4 -23.17 -22.55 -11.83
C ARG A 4 -24.02 -21.41 -11.30
N LEU A 5 -24.32 -21.44 -10.00
CA LEU A 5 -24.90 -20.32 -9.30
C LEU A 5 -24.04 -19.08 -9.61
N ASP A 6 -24.68 -18.02 -10.09
CA ASP A 6 -24.01 -16.76 -10.30
C ASP A 6 -23.40 -16.29 -8.96
N PRO A 7 -22.16 -15.80 -8.96
CA PRO A 7 -21.54 -15.33 -7.73
C PRO A 7 -22.34 -14.16 -7.17
N LEU A 8 -22.54 -14.13 -5.85
CA LEU A 8 -23.06 -12.93 -5.20
C LEU A 8 -22.03 -11.82 -5.34
N VAL A 9 -22.48 -10.65 -5.78
CA VAL A 9 -21.63 -9.48 -5.99
C VAL A 9 -21.87 -8.48 -4.86
N PHE A 10 -20.80 -8.02 -4.23
CA PHE A 10 -20.80 -6.99 -3.20
C PHE A 10 -19.92 -5.82 -3.64
N ASP A 11 -20.39 -4.59 -3.43
CA ASP A 11 -19.60 -3.38 -3.70
C ASP A 11 -18.83 -2.90 -2.46
N ASP A 12 -19.05 -3.55 -1.30
CA ASP A 12 -18.45 -3.22 -0.01
C ASP A 12 -17.88 -4.48 0.70
N LEU A 13 -16.65 -4.36 1.23
CA LEU A 13 -16.02 -5.40 2.05
C LEU A 13 -16.74 -5.67 3.36
N VAL A 14 -17.48 -4.69 3.89
CA VAL A 14 -18.30 -4.83 5.09
C VAL A 14 -19.43 -5.82 4.81
N GLU A 15 -20.18 -5.64 3.72
CA GLU A 15 -21.25 -6.54 3.33
C GLU A 15 -20.71 -7.95 3.03
N LEU A 16 -19.57 -8.04 2.34
CA LEU A 16 -18.91 -9.33 2.11
C LEU A 16 -18.55 -10.03 3.43
N ARG A 17 -18.04 -9.29 4.42
CA ARG A 17 -17.68 -9.82 5.74
C ARG A 17 -18.89 -10.25 6.55
N GLU A 18 -19.99 -9.52 6.47
CA GLU A 18 -21.24 -9.89 7.13
C GLU A 18 -21.84 -11.15 6.53
N TRP A 19 -21.88 -11.23 5.19
CA TRP A 19 -22.27 -12.44 4.48
C TRP A 19 -21.38 -13.62 4.87
N ALA A 20 -20.05 -13.43 4.86
CA ALA A 20 -19.08 -14.45 5.24
C ALA A 20 -19.31 -14.98 6.67
N ARG A 21 -19.58 -14.08 7.63
CA ARG A 21 -19.90 -14.46 9.02
C ARG A 21 -21.22 -15.24 9.13
N ALA A 22 -22.19 -14.94 8.27
CA ALA A 22 -23.49 -15.62 8.27
C ALA A 22 -23.42 -17.05 7.71
N MET A 23 -22.36 -17.44 6.98
CA MET A 23 -22.32 -18.72 6.27
C MET A 23 -22.11 -19.95 7.15
N ASP A 24 -21.82 -19.81 8.46
CA ASP A 24 -21.60 -20.89 9.45
C ASP A 24 -20.78 -22.09 8.91
N ARG A 25 -19.83 -21.79 8.02
CA ARG A 25 -19.05 -22.75 7.22
C ARG A 25 -17.64 -22.21 7.01
N PRO A 26 -16.66 -23.10 6.79
CA PRO A 26 -15.31 -22.68 6.45
C PRO A 26 -15.31 -21.91 5.13
N LEU A 27 -14.63 -20.76 5.13
CA LEU A 27 -14.47 -19.88 3.99
C LEU A 27 -13.11 -20.11 3.36
N GLU A 28 -13.08 -20.29 2.04
CA GLU A 28 -11.86 -20.34 1.26
C GLU A 28 -11.71 -19.04 0.46
N LEU A 29 -10.56 -18.36 0.60
CA LEU A 29 -10.21 -17.25 -0.29
C LEU A 29 -9.74 -17.85 -1.62
N VAL A 30 -10.48 -17.57 -2.69
CA VAL A 30 -10.26 -18.20 -3.99
C VAL A 30 -9.26 -17.41 -4.83
N GLU A 31 -9.35 -16.08 -4.82
CA GLU A 31 -8.46 -15.26 -5.64
C GLU A 31 -8.39 -13.82 -5.12
N ARG A 32 -7.17 -13.27 -5.09
CA ARG A 32 -6.89 -11.84 -5.04
C ARG A 32 -6.20 -11.51 -6.35
N ALA A 33 -6.86 -10.78 -7.24
CA ALA A 33 -6.22 -10.34 -8.46
C ALA A 33 -5.08 -9.35 -8.10
N PRO A 34 -3.86 -9.50 -8.66
CA PRO A 34 -2.73 -8.64 -8.32
C PRO A 34 -2.96 -7.17 -8.69
N ASP A 35 -3.78 -6.94 -9.71
CA ASP A 35 -4.05 -5.62 -10.31
C ASP A 35 -5.47 -5.11 -10.04
N SER A 36 -6.26 -5.85 -9.25
CA SER A 36 -7.65 -5.52 -8.95
C SER A 36 -8.00 -5.98 -7.53
N ASP A 37 -8.66 -5.12 -6.75
CA ASP A 37 -9.18 -5.47 -5.41
C ASP A 37 -10.49 -6.26 -5.49
N VAL A 38 -10.46 -7.29 -6.34
CA VAL A 38 -11.50 -8.30 -6.41
C VAL A 38 -11.17 -9.37 -5.37
N TYR A 39 -12.01 -9.47 -4.35
CA TYR A 39 -11.94 -10.51 -3.34
C TYR A 39 -12.99 -11.57 -3.65
N ALA A 40 -12.56 -12.76 -4.06
CA ALA A 40 -13.44 -13.89 -4.24
C ALA A 40 -13.34 -14.83 -3.04
N VAL A 41 -14.46 -15.09 -2.36
CA VAL A 41 -14.57 -16.05 -1.26
C VAL A 41 -15.59 -17.13 -1.59
N ARG A 42 -15.28 -18.36 -1.18
CA ARG A 42 -16.12 -19.52 -1.40
C ARG A 42 -16.53 -20.14 -0.07
N ALA A 43 -17.82 -20.45 0.04
CA ALA A 43 -18.43 -21.16 1.15
C ALA A 43 -19.20 -22.38 0.61
N GLY A 44 -18.52 -23.53 0.48
CA GLY A 44 -19.11 -24.73 -0.13
C GLY A 44 -19.43 -24.55 -1.63
N HIS A 45 -20.73 -24.43 -1.96
CA HIS A 45 -21.22 -24.22 -3.34
C HIS A 45 -21.52 -22.74 -3.66
N ALA A 46 -21.50 -21.86 -2.65
CA ALA A 46 -21.72 -20.44 -2.85
C ALA A 46 -20.38 -19.74 -3.11
N THR A 47 -20.37 -18.85 -4.11
CA THR A 47 -19.26 -17.95 -4.41
C THR A 47 -19.74 -16.52 -4.19
N ALA A 48 -18.96 -15.72 -3.49
CA ALA A 48 -19.16 -14.29 -3.38
C ALA A 48 -17.92 -13.55 -3.87
N VAL A 49 -18.14 -12.44 -4.56
CA VAL A 49 -17.12 -11.59 -5.14
C VAL A 49 -17.38 -10.17 -4.66
N CYS A 50 -16.37 -9.52 -4.09
CA CYS A 50 -16.44 -8.10 -3.79
C CYS A 50 -15.57 -7.33 -4.78
N HIS A 51 -16.15 -6.34 -5.44
CA HIS A 51 -15.43 -5.35 -6.23
C HIS A 51 -15.19 -4.14 -5.35
N VAL A 52 -14.07 -4.12 -4.65
CA VAL A 52 -13.71 -2.90 -3.92
C VAL A 52 -13.20 -1.91 -4.95
N PRO A 53 -13.81 -0.72 -5.10
CA PRO A 53 -13.20 0.31 -5.91
C PRO A 53 -11.82 0.60 -5.31
N ILE A 54 -10.77 0.44 -6.11
CA ILE A 54 -9.42 0.73 -5.66
C ILE A 54 -9.43 2.17 -5.16
N CYS A 55 -9.20 2.35 -3.85
CA CYS A 55 -8.97 3.69 -3.32
C CYS A 55 -7.81 4.28 -4.14
N PRO A 56 -7.93 5.48 -4.73
CA PRO A 56 -6.86 6.06 -5.55
C PRO A 56 -5.52 6.12 -4.79
N ASP A 57 -5.58 6.24 -3.47
CA ASP A 57 -4.41 6.12 -2.59
C ASP A 57 -3.76 4.73 -2.64
N GLU A 58 -4.52 3.63 -2.68
CA GLU A 58 -3.99 2.27 -2.67
C GLU A 58 -3.34 1.86 -4.00
N ALA A 59 -3.95 2.23 -5.13
CA ALA A 59 -3.31 2.09 -6.45
C ALA A 59 -1.95 2.80 -6.48
N THR A 60 -1.93 4.04 -6.00
CA THR A 60 -0.73 4.87 -5.98
C THR A 60 0.32 4.32 -5.03
N LEU A 61 -0.08 3.83 -3.85
CA LEU A 61 0.82 3.15 -2.91
C LEU A 61 1.47 1.91 -3.54
N ARG A 62 0.70 1.06 -4.21
CA ARG A 62 1.21 -0.13 -4.88
C ARG A 62 2.23 0.23 -5.96
N ARG A 63 1.88 1.19 -6.83
CA ARG A 63 2.77 1.69 -7.88
C ARG A 63 4.10 2.20 -7.31
N LEU A 64 4.05 3.16 -6.38
CA LEU A 64 5.25 3.77 -5.82
C LEU A 64 6.13 2.76 -5.06
N ASN A 65 5.52 1.82 -4.31
CA ASN A 65 6.30 0.77 -3.64
C ASN A 65 6.95 -0.19 -4.64
N ALA A 66 6.28 -0.51 -5.75
CA ALA A 66 6.84 -1.37 -6.80
C ALA A 66 8.03 -0.67 -7.50
N GLU A 67 7.84 0.57 -7.94
CA GLU A 67 8.86 1.35 -8.67
C GLU A 67 10.10 1.65 -7.82
N HIS A 68 9.93 1.81 -6.50
CA HIS A 68 11.02 2.15 -5.57
C HIS A 68 11.42 1.01 -4.63
N THR A 69 11.12 -0.23 -5.02
CA THR A 69 11.43 -1.43 -4.23
C THR A 69 12.87 -1.43 -3.72
N GLY A 70 13.05 -1.69 -2.43
CA GLY A 70 14.36 -1.77 -1.78
C GLY A 70 15.06 -0.43 -1.50
N ARG A 71 14.54 0.69 -2.02
CA ARG A 71 15.04 2.04 -1.72
C ARG A 71 14.12 2.79 -0.78
N TRP A 72 12.81 2.65 -0.98
CA TRP A 72 11.80 3.35 -0.21
C TRP A 72 10.65 2.41 0.15
N ARG A 73 10.03 2.65 1.30
CA ARG A 73 8.72 2.10 1.66
C ARG A 73 7.71 3.23 1.77
N VAL A 74 6.67 3.18 0.96
CA VAL A 74 5.65 4.23 0.89
C VAL A 74 4.38 3.83 1.63
N TRP A 75 3.80 4.75 2.40
CA TRP A 75 2.59 4.56 3.19
C TRP A 75 1.82 5.88 3.40
N ARG A 76 0.54 5.77 3.79
CA ARG A 76 -0.29 6.92 4.19
C ARG A 76 -0.31 7.04 5.71
N SER A 77 0.08 8.21 6.22
CA SER A 77 -0.15 8.56 7.62
C SER A 77 -1.62 8.92 7.84
N LEU A 78 -2.09 8.73 9.07
CA LEU A 78 -3.44 9.05 9.49
C LEU A 78 -3.40 10.17 10.54
N ASP A 79 -4.42 11.02 10.54
CA ASP A 79 -4.65 12.00 11.61
C ASP A 79 -5.23 11.30 12.86
N GLU A 80 -5.49 12.09 13.91
CA GLU A 80 -6.08 11.60 15.16
C GLU A 80 -7.49 10.99 15.00
N HIS A 81 -8.15 11.25 13.86
CA HIS A 81 -9.46 10.74 13.50
C HIS A 81 -9.39 9.55 12.53
N GLY A 82 -8.20 9.04 12.23
CA GLY A 82 -8.00 7.92 11.32
C GLY A 82 -8.16 8.28 9.83
N ARG A 83 -8.14 9.57 9.49
CA ARG A 83 -8.25 10.04 8.10
C ARG A 83 -6.87 10.21 7.48
N PRO A 84 -6.69 9.94 6.18
CA PRO A 84 -5.41 10.12 5.51
C PRO A 84 -4.89 11.56 5.63
N ALA A 85 -3.68 11.72 6.17
CA ALA A 85 -3.09 13.03 6.47
C ALA A 85 -1.93 13.40 5.52
N ALA A 86 -0.94 12.52 5.37
CA ALA A 86 0.24 12.76 4.53
C ALA A 86 0.77 11.47 3.89
N TRP A 87 1.37 11.64 2.72
CA TRP A 87 2.15 10.63 2.00
C TRP A 87 3.53 10.55 2.62
N VAL A 88 3.99 9.35 2.93
CA VAL A 88 5.24 9.15 3.64
C VAL A 88 6.09 8.12 2.92
N ALA A 89 7.37 8.41 2.76
CA ALA A 89 8.36 7.46 2.30
C ALA A 89 9.44 7.27 3.36
N THR A 90 9.61 6.03 3.82
CA THR A 90 10.70 5.64 4.72
C THR A 90 11.87 5.13 3.88
N ASN A 91 13.05 5.69 4.11
CA ASN A 91 14.27 5.29 3.43
C ASN A 91 14.70 3.88 3.90
N LEU A 92 14.88 2.97 2.95
CA LEU A 92 15.37 1.61 3.22
C LEU A 92 16.81 1.38 2.72
N GLY A 93 17.35 2.28 1.90
CA GLY A 93 18.63 2.05 1.24
C GLY A 93 19.09 3.14 0.25
N ALA A 94 18.41 4.28 0.17
CA ALA A 94 18.88 5.43 -0.60
C ALA A 94 20.04 6.11 0.13
N ALA A 95 21.26 5.87 -0.33
CA ALA A 95 22.48 6.39 0.27
C ALA A 95 22.50 7.92 0.28
N GLY A 96 22.84 8.51 1.43
CA GLY A 96 22.96 9.96 1.61
C GLY A 96 21.63 10.73 1.62
N ALA A 97 20.50 10.06 1.45
CA ALA A 97 19.16 10.65 1.48
C ALA A 97 18.60 10.75 2.90
N ALA A 98 17.68 11.68 3.13
CA ALA A 98 16.91 11.79 4.35
C ALA A 98 16.23 10.45 4.73
N MET A 99 16.06 10.23 6.03
CA MET A 99 15.52 8.97 6.56
C MET A 99 14.02 8.82 6.31
N THR A 100 13.29 9.94 6.28
CA THR A 100 11.84 9.95 6.04
C THR A 100 11.46 11.20 5.26
N LEU A 101 10.63 11.02 4.25
CA LEU A 101 10.04 12.08 3.43
C LEU A 101 8.55 12.16 3.72
N HIS A 102 8.01 13.36 3.80
CA HIS A 102 6.60 13.61 4.07
C HIS A 102 6.07 14.64 3.08
N GLU A 103 4.95 14.34 2.43
CA GLU A 103 4.31 15.23 1.48
C GLU A 103 2.79 15.14 1.50
N THR A 104 2.14 16.18 1.00
CA THR A 104 0.66 16.26 0.95
C THR A 104 0.07 15.55 -0.26
N THR A 105 0.86 15.38 -1.32
CA THR A 105 0.46 14.75 -2.59
C THR A 105 1.45 13.65 -2.99
N PRO A 106 1.01 12.59 -3.68
CA PRO A 106 1.91 11.51 -4.09
C PRO A 106 2.94 11.96 -5.13
N GLU A 107 2.61 12.90 -6.01
CA GLU A 107 3.52 13.41 -7.05
C GLU A 107 4.72 14.11 -6.44
N ARG A 108 4.48 14.97 -5.43
CA ARG A 108 5.56 15.63 -4.67
C ARG A 108 6.41 14.63 -3.90
N LEU A 109 5.79 13.59 -3.33
CA LEU A 109 6.54 12.55 -2.65
C LEU A 109 7.47 11.82 -3.64
N GLU A 110 6.96 11.49 -4.83
CA GLU A 110 7.70 10.81 -5.88
C GLU A 110 8.85 11.68 -6.42
N GLU A 111 8.63 12.99 -6.62
CA GLU A 111 9.69 13.95 -6.94
C GLU A 111 10.83 13.89 -5.90
N GLN A 112 10.50 13.93 -4.61
CA GLN A 112 11.50 13.83 -3.55
C GLN A 112 12.15 12.44 -3.51
N MET A 113 11.43 11.34 -3.73
CA MET A 113 12.03 10.00 -3.76
C MET A 113 13.04 9.82 -4.89
N ASN A 114 12.83 10.52 -6.01
CA ASN A 114 13.72 10.56 -7.17
C ASN A 114 14.94 11.47 -6.95
N ALA A 115 14.74 12.62 -6.31
CA ALA A 115 15.80 13.58 -5.97
C ALA A 115 15.79 13.87 -4.46
N PRO A 116 16.22 12.91 -3.62
CA PRO A 116 15.99 13.01 -2.20
C PRO A 116 16.83 14.11 -1.57
N PRO A 117 16.24 14.88 -0.63
CA PRO A 117 17.01 15.80 0.17
C PRO A 117 18.10 15.03 0.92
N PRO A 118 19.28 15.64 1.10
CA PRO A 118 20.37 14.99 1.81
C PRO A 118 19.96 14.72 3.26
N ALA A 119 20.48 13.63 3.82
CA ALA A 119 20.36 13.41 5.26
C ALA A 119 21.00 14.59 5.99
N TYR A 120 20.21 15.27 6.83
CA TYR A 120 20.76 16.23 7.79
C TYR A 120 21.66 15.47 8.76
N GLY A 121 22.99 15.51 8.55
CA GLY A 121 23.94 14.83 9.43
C GLY A 121 25.31 14.40 8.88
N ARG A 122 25.67 14.66 7.62
CA ARG A 122 27.04 14.35 7.14
C ARG A 122 27.85 15.58 6.71
N ALA A 123 28.30 16.33 7.71
CA ALA A 123 29.56 17.10 7.69
C ALA A 123 29.94 17.53 9.12
N LEU A 124 30.42 16.60 9.94
CA LEU A 124 31.28 16.93 11.09
C LEU A 124 32.64 16.27 10.83
N GLY A 125 33.52 17.05 10.22
CA GLY A 125 34.99 16.99 10.31
C GLY A 125 35.67 15.65 10.04
N THR A 126 36.25 15.49 8.85
CA THR A 126 37.61 14.96 8.78
C THR A 126 38.56 16.15 8.72
N PRO A 127 39.35 16.46 9.77
CA PRO A 127 40.41 17.44 9.63
C PRO A 127 41.42 16.91 8.60
N SER A 128 41.67 17.69 7.56
CA SER A 128 42.80 17.51 6.65
C SER A 128 44.07 17.51 7.47
N HIS A 129 44.74 16.37 7.56
CA HIS A 129 46.12 16.34 8.04
C HIS A 129 47.02 16.59 6.84
N GLU A 130 47.28 17.88 6.58
CA GLU A 130 48.54 18.25 5.94
C GLU A 130 49.65 18.04 6.96
N ALA A 131 50.59 17.15 6.65
CA ALA A 131 51.91 17.13 7.27
C ALA A 131 52.92 16.88 6.14
N GLY A 132 53.85 17.82 6.01
CA GLY A 132 54.91 17.85 5.02
C GLY A 132 56.12 17.00 5.38
#